data_AF-A0A066WL15-F1
#
_entry.id   AF-A0A066WL15-F1
#
_cell.length_a   1.000
_cell.length_b   1.000
_cell.length_c   1.000
_cell.angle_alpha   90.00
_cell.angle_beta   90.00
_cell.angle_gamma   90.00
#
_symmetry.space_group_name_H-M   'P 1'
#
loop_
_entity.id
_entity.type
_entity.pdbx_description
1 polymer ?
#
loop_
_entity_poly.entity_id
_entity_poly.type
_entity_poly.pdbx_seq_one_letter_code
_entity_poly.pdbx_strand_id
1 'polypeptide(L)'
;MASYKDQNTLLDQAIARLERERQEKYDDLKNQFDVTVQSFKPMNILKGTLDDLKQFPEVKSNIVQLATSLAGGYLSKKLLIGKSSSIFKKIAGYLLQYGVTNFISKKVHPNT
;
A
#
# COMPACT_ATOMS: atom_id res chain seq x y z
N MET A 1 26.52 1.49 65.22
CA MET A 1 26.42 0.54 64.09
C MET A 1 25.00 0.37 63.56
N ALA A 2 23.95 0.36 64.40
CA ALA A 2 22.55 0.23 63.94
C ALA A 2 22.07 1.35 63.00
N SER A 3 22.44 2.62 63.25
CA SER A 3 22.01 3.77 62.44
C SER A 3 22.53 3.78 61.00
N TYR A 4 23.71 3.22 60.74
CA TYR A 4 24.28 3.12 59.38
C TYR A 4 23.57 2.06 58.54
N LYS A 5 23.11 0.97 59.18
CA LYS A 5 22.36 -0.08 58.51
C LYS A 5 20.99 0.42 58.04
N ASP A 6 20.36 1.28 58.83
CA ASP A 6 19.07 1.91 58.50
C ASP A 6 19.19 2.90 57.31
N GLN A 7 20.24 3.71 57.28
CA GLN A 7 20.52 4.61 56.16
C GLN A 7 20.80 3.86 54.84
N ASN A 8 21.54 2.75 54.89
CA ASN A 8 21.76 1.91 53.71
C ASN A 8 20.46 1.29 53.20
N THR A 9 19.59 0.82 54.11
CA THR A 9 18.28 0.27 53.69
C THR A 9 17.38 1.32 53.05
N LEU A 10 17.41 2.57 53.51
CA LEU A 10 16.69 3.67 52.88
C LEU A 10 17.24 3.99 51.49
N LEU A 11 18.57 3.97 51.34
CA LEU A 11 19.22 4.18 50.05
C LEU A 11 18.87 3.08 49.05
N ASP A 12 18.92 1.82 49.46
CA ASP A 12 18.57 0.67 48.61
C ASP A 12 17.11 0.74 48.15
N GLN A 13 16.19 1.14 49.05
CA GLN A 13 14.79 1.37 48.70
C GLN A 13 14.60 2.51 47.70
N ALA A 14 15.36 3.60 47.87
CA ALA A 14 15.33 4.73 46.95
C ALA A 14 15.86 4.33 45.56
N ILE A 15 16.96 3.58 45.51
CA ILE A 15 17.54 3.05 44.27
C ILE A 15 16.52 2.13 43.57
N ALA A 16 15.96 1.16 44.29
CA ALA A 16 14.97 0.23 43.72
C ALA A 16 13.70 0.94 43.24
N ARG A 17 13.30 2.04 43.89
CA ARG A 17 12.19 2.88 43.42
C ARG A 17 12.56 3.60 42.12
N LEU A 18 13.72 4.25 42.08
CA LEU A 18 14.17 5.01 40.92
C LEU A 18 14.46 4.11 39.71
N GLU A 19 14.96 2.90 39.91
CA GLU A 19 15.17 1.93 38.83
C GLU A 19 13.85 1.48 38.20
N ARG A 20 12.82 1.24 39.01
CA ARG A 20 11.46 0.94 38.51
C ARG A 20 10.89 2.10 37.72
N GLU A 21 10.95 3.31 38.27
CA GLU A 21 10.45 4.51 37.60
C GLU A 21 11.21 4.79 36.29
N ARG A 22 12.52 4.56 36.26
CA ARG A 22 13.33 4.66 35.04
C ARG A 22 12.89 3.64 34.00
N GLN A 23 12.65 2.39 34.41
CA GLN A 23 12.22 1.33 33.51
C GLN A 23 10.84 1.63 32.91
N GLU A 24 9.88 2.05 33.73
CA GLU A 24 8.55 2.47 33.29
C GLU A 24 8.63 3.61 32.26
N LYS A 25 9.41 4.65 32.56
CA LYS A 25 9.62 5.78 31.63
C LYS A 25 10.28 5.35 30.32
N TYR A 26 11.22 4.41 30.37
CA TYR A 26 11.88 3.89 29.18
C TYR A 26 10.90 3.13 28.29
N ASP A 27 10.07 2.27 28.89
CA ASP A 27 9.08 1.50 28.17
C ASP A 27 7.99 2.40 27.56
N ASP A 28 7.54 3.42 28.28
CA ASP A 28 6.62 4.44 27.75
C ASP A 28 7.23 5.20 26.57
N LEU A 29 8.49 5.63 26.68
CA LEU A 29 9.18 6.33 25.59
C LEU A 29 9.32 5.42 24.36
N LYS A 30 9.67 4.15 24.57
CA LYS A 30 9.77 3.16 23.50
C LYS A 30 8.43 2.94 22.80
N ASN A 31 7.35 2.85 23.55
CA ASN A 31 5.99 2.71 23.01
C ASN A 31 5.58 3.95 22.21
N GLN A 32 5.79 5.15 22.74
CA GLN A 32 5.50 6.40 22.02
C GLN A 32 6.34 6.54 20.76
N PHE A 33 7.61 6.14 20.81
CA PHE A 33 8.48 6.12 19.64
C PHE A 33 7.95 5.17 18.56
N ASP A 34 7.56 3.93 18.90
CA ASP A 34 7.00 3.01 17.92
C ASP A 34 5.70 3.58 17.31
N VAL A 35 4.77 4.08 18.12
CA VAL A 35 3.53 4.71 17.61
C VAL A 35 3.84 5.86 16.66
N THR A 36 4.80 6.72 17.02
CA THR A 36 5.20 7.86 16.19
C THR A 36 5.82 7.38 14.87
N VAL A 37 6.75 6.43 14.92
CA VAL A 37 7.35 5.85 13.72
C VAL A 37 6.28 5.21 12.84
N GLN A 38 5.31 4.50 13.44
CA GLN A 38 4.18 3.92 12.71
C GLN A 38 3.31 5.01 12.08
N SER A 39 3.02 6.13 12.75
CA SER A 39 2.21 7.21 12.15
C SER A 39 2.91 7.89 10.96
N PHE A 40 4.24 7.96 10.97
CA PHE A 40 5.02 8.49 9.85
C PHE A 40 5.21 7.50 8.69
N LYS A 41 4.80 6.23 8.82
CA LYS A 41 4.85 5.30 7.69
C LYS A 41 3.95 5.82 6.57
N PRO A 42 4.43 5.87 5.32
CA PRO A 42 3.65 6.38 4.18
C PRO A 42 2.27 5.73 4.06
N MET A 43 2.17 4.43 4.36
CA MET A 43 0.91 3.70 4.35
C MET A 43 -0.13 4.28 5.34
N ASN A 44 0.29 4.71 6.53
CA ASN A 44 -0.62 5.24 7.55
C ASN A 44 -0.99 6.71 7.27
N ILE A 45 -0.05 7.48 6.71
CA ILE A 45 -0.33 8.84 6.21
C ILE A 45 -1.34 8.78 5.05
N LEU A 46 -1.15 7.85 4.10
CA LEU A 46 -2.08 7.65 2.99
C LEU A 46 -3.46 7.21 3.47
N LYS A 47 -3.55 6.34 4.48
CA LYS A 47 -4.83 5.95 5.07
C LYS A 47 -5.56 7.14 5.70
N GLY A 48 -4.88 7.90 6.56
CA GLY A 48 -5.47 9.09 7.19
C GLY A 48 -5.96 10.11 6.16
N THR A 49 -5.12 10.45 5.19
CA THR A 49 -5.49 11.38 4.11
C THR A 49 -6.62 10.83 3.24
N LEU A 50 -6.64 9.54 2.90
CA LEU A 50 -7.75 8.95 2.13
C LEU A 50 -9.08 8.98 2.90
N ASP A 51 -9.07 8.74 4.20
CA ASP A 51 -10.28 8.75 5.02
C ASP A 51 -10.83 10.16 5.22
N ASP A 52 -9.96 11.17 5.33
CA ASP A 52 -10.35 12.59 5.36
C ASP A 52 -10.91 13.04 3.99
N LEU A 53 -10.26 12.62 2.91
CA LEU A 53 -10.64 12.99 1.54
C LEU A 53 -11.97 12.34 1.11
N LYS A 54 -12.31 11.15 1.60
CA LYS A 54 -13.61 10.49 1.32
C LYS A 54 -14.81 11.25 1.89
N GLN A 55 -14.62 12.15 2.84
CA GLN A 55 -15.71 12.92 3.45
C GLN A 55 -16.27 13.99 2.49
N PHE A 56 -15.49 14.37 1.47
CA PHE A 56 -15.88 15.37 0.48
C PHE A 56 -16.41 14.70 -0.81
N PRO A 57 -17.67 14.96 -1.24
CA PRO A 57 -18.27 14.32 -2.42
C PRO A 57 -17.48 14.52 -3.72
N GLU A 58 -16.91 15.71 -3.92
CA GLU A 58 -16.13 16.09 -5.11
C GLU A 58 -14.82 15.29 -5.20
N VAL A 59 -14.21 14.99 -4.04
CA VAL A 59 -12.93 14.28 -3.96
C VAL A 59 -13.09 12.78 -4.25
N LYS A 60 -14.26 12.19 -3.94
CA LYS A 60 -14.56 10.79 -4.32
C LYS A 60 -14.45 10.57 -5.83
N SER A 61 -14.96 11.51 -6.64
CA SER A 61 -14.87 11.43 -8.10
C SER A 61 -13.41 11.42 -8.57
N ASN A 62 -12.59 12.31 -8.02
CA ASN A 62 -11.18 12.42 -8.36
C ASN A 62 -10.38 11.17 -7.97
N ILE A 63 -10.68 10.54 -6.83
CA ILE A 63 -10.04 9.28 -6.40
C ILE A 63 -10.41 8.13 -7.35
N VAL A 64 -11.68 8.00 -7.73
CA VAL A 64 -12.11 6.97 -8.70
C VAL A 64 -11.45 7.19 -10.05
N GLN A 65 -11.34 8.44 -10.51
CA GLN A 65 -10.65 8.79 -11.74
C GLN A 65 -9.15 8.46 -11.67
N LEU A 66 -8.47 8.75 -10.56
CA LEU A 66 -7.08 8.39 -10.31
C LEU A 66 -6.88 6.86 -10.28
N ALA A 67 -7.73 6.14 -9.57
CA ALA A 67 -7.69 4.68 -9.52
C ALA A 67 -7.87 4.08 -10.92
N THR A 68 -8.82 4.61 -11.69
CA THR A 68 -9.11 4.16 -13.06
C THR A 68 -7.96 4.49 -14.00
N SER A 69 -7.35 5.66 -13.90
CA SER A 69 -6.22 6.07 -14.75
C SER A 69 -4.95 5.28 -14.43
N LEU A 70 -4.70 4.98 -13.16
CA LEU A 70 -3.57 4.13 -12.73
C LEU A 70 -3.79 2.68 -13.16
N ALA A 71 -4.97 2.12 -12.92
CA ALA A 71 -5.30 0.76 -13.34
C ALA A 71 -5.26 0.63 -14.86
N GLY A 72 -5.92 1.55 -15.57
CA GLY A 72 -5.93 1.61 -17.03
C GLY A 72 -4.53 1.81 -17.61
N GLY A 73 -3.73 2.71 -17.03
CA GLY A 73 -2.35 2.96 -17.42
C GLY A 73 -1.43 1.76 -17.19
N TYR A 74 -1.57 1.06 -16.06
CA TYR A 74 -0.81 -0.15 -15.76
C TYR A 74 -1.18 -1.31 -16.71
N LEU A 75 -2.48 -1.55 -16.92
CA LEU A 75 -2.97 -2.54 -17.87
C LEU A 75 -2.52 -2.21 -19.30
N SER A 76 -2.67 -0.95 -19.72
CA SER A 76 -2.22 -0.45 -21.02
C SER A 76 -0.72 -0.66 -21.20
N LYS A 77 0.11 -0.26 -20.22
CA LYS A 77 1.57 -0.49 -20.25
C LYS A 77 1.90 -1.98 -20.34
N LYS A 78 1.18 -2.84 -19.61
CA LYS A 78 1.40 -4.29 -19.63
C LYS A 78 1.05 -4.91 -20.97
N LEU A 79 -0.03 -4.43 -21.62
CA LEU A 79 -0.48 -4.89 -22.93
C LEU A 79 0.40 -4.37 -24.08
N LEU A 80 0.82 -3.11 -24.03
CA LEU A 80 1.55 -2.42 -25.10
C LEU A 80 3.08 -2.60 -25.02
N ILE A 81 3.67 -2.51 -23.83
CA ILE A 81 5.14 -2.40 -23.65
C ILE A 81 5.75 -3.67 -23.03
N GLY A 82 4.98 -4.52 -22.36
CA GLY A 82 5.46 -5.80 -21.78
C GLY A 82 5.61 -6.94 -22.81
N LYS A 83 6.06 -8.14 -22.36
CA LYS A 83 6.07 -9.41 -23.14
C LYS A 83 4.71 -9.78 -23.80
N SER A 84 3.66 -9.02 -23.52
CA SER A 84 2.32 -9.07 -24.12
C SER A 84 2.26 -8.63 -25.59
N SER A 85 3.35 -8.16 -26.21
CA SER A 85 3.40 -7.95 -27.67
C SER A 85 2.85 -9.18 -28.44
N SER A 86 3.07 -10.40 -27.92
CA SER A 86 2.50 -11.63 -28.47
C SER A 86 0.97 -11.70 -28.39
N ILE A 87 0.33 -11.24 -27.31
CA ILE A 87 -1.14 -11.32 -27.14
C ILE A 87 -1.82 -10.32 -28.07
N PHE A 88 -1.36 -9.06 -28.09
CA PHE A 88 -1.94 -8.05 -28.98
C PHE A 88 -1.73 -8.42 -30.46
N LYS A 89 -0.52 -8.89 -30.84
CA LYS A 89 -0.25 -9.38 -32.20
C LYS A 89 -1.10 -10.60 -32.56
N LYS A 90 -1.36 -11.52 -31.62
CA LYS A 90 -2.25 -12.68 -31.84
C LYS A 90 -3.68 -12.25 -32.10
N ILE A 91 -4.22 -11.31 -31.31
CA ILE A 91 -5.58 -10.80 -31.50
C ILE A 91 -5.69 -10.05 -32.84
N ALA A 92 -4.74 -9.16 -33.14
CA ALA A 92 -4.71 -8.45 -34.41
C ALA A 92 -4.56 -9.41 -35.60
N GLY A 93 -3.69 -10.42 -35.48
CA GLY A 93 -3.52 -11.46 -36.49
C GLY A 93 -4.78 -12.30 -36.70
N TYR A 94 -5.47 -12.68 -35.63
CA TYR A 94 -6.72 -13.44 -35.72
C TYR A 94 -7.85 -12.62 -36.37
N LEU A 95 -7.97 -11.33 -36.04
CA LEU A 95 -8.94 -10.44 -36.67
C LEU A 95 -8.66 -10.22 -38.16
N LEU A 96 -7.39 -10.03 -38.52
CA LEU A 96 -6.97 -9.94 -39.92
C LEU A 96 -7.27 -11.24 -40.67
N GLN A 97 -6.90 -12.39 -40.10
CA GLN A 97 -7.16 -13.69 -40.69
C GLN A 97 -8.65 -13.93 -40.85
N TYR A 98 -9.46 -13.68 -39.82
CA TYR A 98 -10.91 -13.80 -39.88
C TYR A 98 -11.52 -12.89 -40.95
N GLY A 99 -11.10 -11.62 -41.02
CA GLY A 99 -11.59 -10.67 -42.02
C GLY A 99 -11.25 -11.09 -43.45
N VAL A 100 -10.01 -11.51 -43.70
CA VAL A 100 -9.55 -11.99 -45.00
C VAL A 100 -10.25 -13.30 -45.38
N THR A 101 -10.35 -14.26 -44.47
CA THR A 101 -11.04 -15.53 -44.69
C THR A 101 -12.51 -15.31 -45.01
N ASN A 102 -13.20 -14.41 -44.30
CA ASN A 102 -14.62 -14.15 -44.54
C ASN A 102 -14.84 -13.41 -45.88
N PHE A 103 -13.92 -12.53 -46.27
CA PHE A 103 -13.95 -11.85 -47.58
C PHE A 103 -13.70 -12.82 -48.74
N ILE A 104 -12.70 -13.69 -48.62
CA ILE A 104 -12.37 -14.70 -49.63
C ILE A 104 -13.49 -15.75 -49.72
N SER A 105 -14.01 -16.23 -48.59
CA SER A 105 -15.11 -17.21 -48.58
C SER A 105 -16.36 -16.68 -49.29
N LYS A 106 -16.68 -15.39 -49.12
CA LYS A 106 -17.76 -14.73 -49.86
C LYS A 106 -17.49 -14.54 -51.35
N LYS A 107 -16.23 -14.49 -51.79
CA LYS A 107 -15.85 -14.30 -53.19
C LYS A 107 -15.58 -15.62 -53.95
N VAL A 108 -15.23 -16.70 -53.26
CA VAL A 108 -14.77 -17.96 -53.86
C VAL A 108 -15.80 -19.10 -53.73
N HIS A 109 -16.80 -18.97 -52.85
CA HIS A 109 -17.96 -19.87 -52.83
C HIS A 109 -19.28 -19.11 -53.04
N PRO A 110 -19.68 -18.87 -54.30
CA PRO A 110 -21.07 -18.62 -54.63
C PRO A 110 -21.82 -19.97 -54.62
N ASN A 111 -22.71 -20.15 -53.64
CA ASN A 111 -23.76 -21.17 -53.57
C ASN A 111 -23.33 -22.64 -53.41
N THR A 112 -23.50 -23.15 -52.19
CA THR A 112 -24.34 -24.32 -51.89
C THR A 112 -25.06 -24.08 -50.57
#